data_AF-A0A2V7PRC6-F1
#
_entry.id   AF-A0A2V7PRC6-F1
#
_cell.length_a   1.000
_cell.length_b   1.000
_cell.length_c   1.000
_cell.angle_alpha   90.00
_cell.angle_beta   90.00
_cell.angle_gamma   90.00
#
_symmetry.space_group_name_H-M   'P 1'
#
loop_
_entity.id
_entity.type
_entity.pdbx_description
1 polymer ?
#
loop_
_entity_poly.entity_id
_entity_poly.type
_entity_poly.pdbx_seq_one_letter_code
_entity_poly.pdbx_strand_id
1 'polypeptide(L)'
;VIWHVPALYEAALRHHNLHILQHLVFLTTAVIMWWPVLSPVPELPRIPHLLQLLYLFLLGIPMSVTGALISLSDSVLYPFYAAAPRVWGLSPLEDQQIGGLLMWVLGGLMLWIVMTVIWFRYSVWDQRTDAETGVPEEAYGNAEFEMRNAESQGEGRN
;
A
#
# COMPACT_ATOMS: atom_id res chain seq x y z
N VAL A 1 -14.79 -0.56 3.57
CA VAL A 1 -15.67 0.56 3.19
C VAL A 1 -17.14 0.17 3.26
N ILE A 2 -17.65 -0.74 2.42
CA ILE A 2 -19.09 -1.10 2.37
C ILE A 2 -19.65 -1.47 3.76
N TRP A 3 -18.93 -2.27 4.53
CA TRP A 3 -19.34 -2.66 5.88
C TRP A 3 -19.41 -1.51 6.90
N HIS A 4 -18.88 -0.31 6.60
CA HIS A 4 -19.00 0.87 7.46
C HIS A 4 -20.22 1.74 7.10
N VAL A 5 -21.03 1.33 6.12
CA VAL A 5 -22.35 1.94 5.91
C VAL A 5 -23.21 1.62 7.14
N PRO A 6 -23.82 2.62 7.82
CA PRO A 6 -24.56 2.42 9.07
C PRO A 6 -25.56 1.26 9.03
N ALA A 7 -26.36 1.19 7.96
CA ALA A 7 -27.37 0.15 7.80
C ALA A 7 -26.79 -1.28 7.74
N LEU A 8 -25.67 -1.48 7.03
CA LEU A 8 -25.01 -2.79 6.94
C LEU A 8 -24.28 -3.14 8.23
N TYR A 9 -23.64 -2.15 8.84
CA TYR A 9 -22.95 -2.32 10.11
C TYR A 9 -23.91 -2.73 11.22
N GLU A 10 -25.07 -2.07 11.33
CA GLU A 10 -26.12 -2.46 12.27
C GLU A 10 -26.69 -3.85 11.98
N ALA A 11 -26.94 -4.17 10.71
CA ALA A 11 -27.45 -5.49 10.33
C ALA A 11 -26.48 -6.61 10.76
N ALA A 12 -25.18 -6.40 10.58
CA ALA A 12 -24.17 -7.35 11.02
C ALA A 12 -24.15 -7.48 12.55
N LEU A 13 -24.26 -6.39 13.31
CA LEU A 13 -24.30 -6.45 14.77
C LEU A 13 -25.56 -7.12 15.34
N ARG A 14 -26.69 -7.03 14.64
CA ARG A 14 -27.97 -7.63 15.06
C ARG A 14 -28.12 -9.09 14.64
N HIS A 15 -27.44 -9.53 13.57
CA HIS A 15 -27.56 -10.88 13.02
C HIS A 15 -26.23 -11.62 13.03
N HIS A 16 -26.13 -12.66 13.86
CA HIS A 16 -24.89 -13.42 14.05
C HIS A 16 -24.30 -13.98 12.74
N ASN A 17 -25.14 -14.54 11.86
CA ASN A 17 -24.67 -15.10 10.58
C ASN A 17 -24.11 -14.01 9.64
N LEU A 18 -24.70 -12.80 9.65
CA LEU A 18 -24.19 -11.68 8.87
C LEU A 18 -22.87 -11.15 9.45
N HIS A 19 -22.73 -11.15 10.78
CA HIS A 19 -21.47 -10.83 11.44
C HIS A 19 -20.35 -11.80 11.00
N ILE A 20 -20.61 -13.11 10.99
CA ILE A 20 -19.65 -14.11 10.52
C ILE A 20 -19.28 -13.85 9.05
N LEU A 21 -20.28 -13.61 8.20
CA LEU A 21 -20.04 -13.29 6.79
C LEU A 21 -19.16 -12.05 6.62
N GLN A 22 -19.40 -10.99 7.40
CA GLN A 22 -18.57 -9.79 7.40
C GLN A 22 -17.11 -10.12 7.71
N HIS A 23 -16.84 -10.92 8.75
CA HIS A 23 -15.49 -11.34 9.11
C HIS A 23 -14.83 -12.20 8.03
N LEU A 24 -15.58 -13.12 7.42
CA LEU A 24 -15.07 -13.92 6.30
C LEU A 24 -14.70 -13.04 5.10
N VAL A 25 -15.54 -12.05 4.77
CA VAL A 25 -15.24 -11.09 3.69
C VAL A 25 -13.98 -10.28 4.03
N PHE A 26 -13.83 -9.80 5.27
CA PHE A 26 -12.61 -9.10 5.69
C PHE A 26 -11.36 -9.97 5.56
N LEU A 27 -11.42 -11.22 6.01
CA LEU A 27 -10.29 -12.13 5.92
C LEU A 27 -9.91 -12.44 4.47
N THR A 28 -10.89 -12.82 3.64
CA THR A 28 -10.66 -13.14 2.24
C THR A 28 -10.13 -11.93 1.46
N THR A 29 -10.73 -10.76 1.66
CA THR A 29 -10.26 -9.54 0.97
C THR A 29 -8.88 -9.11 1.44
N ALA A 30 -8.55 -9.26 2.73
CA ALA A 30 -7.22 -8.97 3.25
C ALA A 30 -6.15 -9.87 2.60
N VAL A 31 -6.41 -11.17 2.47
CA VAL A 31 -5.47 -12.09 1.81
C VAL A 31 -5.23 -11.71 0.35
N ILE A 32 -6.32 -11.47 -0.40
CA ILE A 32 -6.23 -11.08 -1.82
C ILE A 32 -5.51 -9.75 -1.98
N MET A 33 -5.79 -8.77 -1.12
CA MET A 33 -5.21 -7.44 -1.15
C MET A 33 -3.71 -7.45 -0.87
N TRP A 34 -3.25 -8.27 0.08
CA TRP A 34 -1.82 -8.37 0.40
C TRP A 34 -1.03 -9.23 -0.58
N TRP A 35 -1.70 -10.06 -1.39
CA TRP A 35 -1.05 -10.99 -2.31
C TRP A 35 -0.07 -10.33 -3.29
N PRO A 36 -0.42 -9.25 -4.02
CA PRO A 36 0.50 -8.62 -4.98
C PRO A 36 1.77 -8.05 -4.35
N VAL A 37 1.75 -7.77 -3.05
CA VAL A 37 2.85 -7.17 -2.28
C VAL A 37 3.70 -8.24 -1.59
N LEU A 38 3.06 -9.26 -1.02
CA LEU A 38 3.72 -10.26 -0.17
C LEU A 38 3.85 -11.63 -0.82
N SER A 39 3.47 -11.79 -2.09
CA SER A 39 3.41 -13.10 -2.75
C SER A 39 4.65 -13.97 -2.46
N PRO A 40 4.45 -15.19 -1.95
CA PRO A 40 5.52 -16.14 -1.68
C PRO A 40 5.75 -17.13 -2.84
N VAL A 41 4.83 -17.18 -3.82
CA VAL A 41 4.85 -18.20 -4.88
C VAL A 41 5.46 -17.64 -6.16
N PRO A 42 6.35 -18.39 -6.84
CA PRO A 42 6.93 -17.96 -8.11
C PRO A 42 5.92 -17.77 -9.23
N GLU A 43 4.81 -18.53 -9.23
CA GLU A 43 3.80 -18.53 -10.30
C GLU A 43 2.94 -17.27 -10.30
N LEU A 44 2.84 -16.58 -9.16
CA LEU A 44 2.13 -15.31 -9.00
C LEU A 44 3.07 -14.32 -8.33
N PRO A 45 4.11 -13.83 -9.01
CA PRO A 45 5.15 -13.03 -8.37
C PRO A 45 4.60 -11.69 -7.87
N ARG A 46 5.37 -11.06 -6.98
CA ARG A 46 5.09 -9.69 -6.51
C ARG A 46 5.14 -8.72 -7.69
N ILE A 47 4.27 -7.72 -7.68
CA ILE A 47 4.29 -6.68 -8.71
C ILE A 47 5.56 -5.81 -8.56
N PRO A 48 6.01 -5.11 -9.63
CA PRO A 48 7.17 -4.21 -9.55
C PRO A 48 7.06 -3.19 -8.42
N HIS A 49 8.20 -2.83 -7.79
CA HIS A 49 8.24 -1.98 -6.59
C HIS A 49 7.45 -0.67 -6.75
N LEU A 50 7.63 0.05 -7.87
CA LEU A 50 6.91 1.31 -8.12
C LEU A 50 5.39 1.09 -8.21
N LEU A 51 4.94 -0.01 -8.80
CA LEU A 51 3.52 -0.38 -8.83
C LEU A 51 3.01 -0.80 -7.45
N GLN A 52 3.83 -1.43 -6.59
CA GLN A 52 3.45 -1.68 -5.19
C GLN A 52 3.18 -0.38 -4.43
N LEU A 53 4.02 0.65 -4.62
CA LEU A 53 3.83 1.95 -3.99
C LEU A 53 2.53 2.62 -4.44
N LEU A 54 2.28 2.66 -5.75
CA LEU A 54 1.03 3.20 -6.29
C LEU A 54 -0.17 2.41 -5.79
N TYR A 55 -0.09 1.08 -5.79
CA TYR A 55 -1.14 0.19 -5.30
C TYR A 55 -1.50 0.46 -3.84
N LEU A 56 -0.50 0.49 -2.95
CA LEU A 56 -0.69 0.74 -1.52
C LEU A 56 -1.21 2.16 -1.25
N PHE A 57 -0.75 3.15 -2.01
CA PHE A 57 -1.27 4.51 -1.94
C PHE A 57 -2.77 4.57 -2.30
N LEU A 58 -3.16 3.97 -3.43
CA LEU A 58 -4.57 3.92 -3.86
C LEU A 58 -5.44 3.15 -2.87
N LEU A 59 -4.90 2.09 -2.28
CA LEU A 59 -5.58 1.30 -1.24
C LEU A 59 -5.86 2.13 0.03
N GLY A 60 -4.98 3.07 0.36
CA GLY A 60 -5.15 3.99 1.49
C GLY A 60 -6.28 5.02 1.31
N ILE A 61 -6.67 5.34 0.07
CA ILE A 61 -7.66 6.39 -0.22
C ILE A 61 -9.06 6.02 0.33
N PRO A 62 -9.68 4.88 -0.03
CA PRO A 62 -11.02 4.55 0.48
C PRO A 62 -11.07 4.41 2.00
N MET A 63 -9.97 3.96 2.59
CA MET A 63 -9.79 3.84 4.02
C MET A 63 -9.71 5.21 4.70
N SER A 64 -8.94 6.15 4.13
CA SER A 64 -8.85 7.54 4.60
C SER A 64 -10.19 8.26 4.49
N VAL A 65 -10.90 8.09 3.38
CA VAL A 65 -12.24 8.67 3.20
C VAL A 65 -13.21 8.13 4.24
N THR A 66 -13.24 6.81 4.46
CA THR A 66 -14.12 6.19 5.47
C THR A 66 -13.77 6.68 6.87
N GLY A 67 -12.48 6.71 7.22
CA GLY A 67 -12.01 7.20 8.52
C GLY A 67 -12.39 8.65 8.75
N ALA A 68 -12.14 9.53 7.77
CA ALA A 68 -12.52 10.94 7.83
C ALA A 68 -14.04 11.14 8.00
N LEU A 69 -14.87 10.42 7.25
CA LEU A 69 -16.33 10.50 7.38
C LEU A 69 -16.83 10.13 8.78
N ILE A 70 -16.18 9.16 9.43
CA ILE A 70 -16.55 8.72 10.78
C ILE A 70 -16.00 9.70 11.83
N SER A 71 -14.74 10.11 11.70
CA SER A 71 -14.07 11.04 12.62
C SER A 71 -14.67 12.42 12.64
N LEU A 72 -15.13 12.91 11.49
CA LEU A 72 -15.65 14.25 11.30
C LEU A 72 -17.19 14.27 11.32
N SER A 73 -17.83 13.18 11.74
CA SER A 73 -19.29 13.12 11.87
C SER A 73 -19.75 13.95 13.06
N ASP A 74 -20.77 14.80 12.86
CA ASP A 74 -21.45 15.54 13.92
C ASP A 74 -22.57 14.73 14.59
N SER A 75 -22.83 13.52 14.11
CA SER A 75 -23.90 12.64 14.60
C SER A 75 -23.41 11.22 14.86
N VAL A 76 -24.13 10.52 15.75
CA VAL A 76 -23.85 9.11 16.06
C VAL A 76 -24.31 8.25 14.88
N LEU A 77 -23.35 7.69 14.15
CA LEU A 77 -23.60 6.85 12.97
C LEU A 77 -23.96 5.41 13.36
N TYR A 78 -23.52 4.95 14.54
CA TYR A 78 -23.73 3.58 15.01
C TYR A 78 -24.57 3.53 16.30
N PRO A 79 -25.90 3.70 16.22
CA PRO A 79 -26.81 3.65 17.37
C PRO A 79 -26.69 2.40 18.25
N PHE A 80 -26.30 1.25 17.69
CA PHE A 80 -26.05 0.04 18.46
C PHE A 80 -25.07 0.28 19.62
N TYR A 81 -24.00 1.04 19.35
CA TYR A 81 -23.04 1.39 20.38
C TYR A 81 -23.54 2.45 21.34
N ALA A 82 -24.56 3.26 20.99
CA ALA A 82 -25.17 4.20 21.92
C ALA A 82 -25.79 3.50 23.14
N ALA A 83 -26.30 2.28 22.97
CA ALA A 83 -26.89 1.46 24.03
C ALA A 83 -25.86 0.68 24.86
N ALA A 84 -24.58 0.65 24.46
CA ALA A 84 -23.55 -0.10 25.16
C ALA A 84 -23.17 0.54 26.51
N PRO A 85 -22.84 -0.26 27.55
CA PRO A 85 -22.34 0.24 28.82
C PRO A 85 -21.07 1.10 28.65
N ARG A 86 -21.01 2.24 29.34
CA ARG A 86 -19.88 3.17 29.25
C ARG A 86 -18.81 2.82 30.25
N VAL A 87 -17.63 2.44 29.76
CA VAL A 87 -16.50 2.05 30.60
C VAL A 87 -15.51 3.21 30.83
N TRP A 88 -15.43 4.18 29.91
CA TRP A 88 -14.40 5.24 29.90
C TRP A 88 -14.99 6.66 30.02
N GLY A 89 -16.29 6.81 30.28
CA GLY A 89 -16.97 8.10 30.39
C GLY A 89 -17.14 8.88 29.07
N LEU A 90 -16.70 8.32 27.94
CA LEU A 90 -16.86 8.92 26.61
C LEU A 90 -18.33 8.89 26.16
N SER A 91 -18.79 9.98 25.56
CA SER A 91 -20.07 9.97 24.85
C SER A 91 -20.01 9.05 23.62
N PRO A 92 -21.16 8.54 23.13
CA PRO A 92 -21.18 7.70 21.93
C PRO A 92 -20.58 8.37 20.69
N LEU A 93 -20.72 9.71 20.61
CA LEU A 93 -20.18 10.50 19.51
C LEU A 93 -18.65 10.55 19.59
N GLU A 94 -18.09 10.92 20.75
CA GLU A 94 -16.63 10.99 20.95
C GLU A 94 -15.96 9.64 20.72
N ASP A 95 -16.54 8.56 21.24
CA ASP A 95 -16.02 7.20 21.08
C ASP A 95 -15.94 6.79 19.60
N GLN A 96 -16.99 7.08 18.83
CA GLN A 96 -16.99 6.86 17.38
C GLN A 96 -15.95 7.72 16.66
N GLN A 97 -15.85 9.02 16.98
CA GLN A 97 -14.92 9.92 16.32
C GLN A 97 -13.47 9.49 16.55
N ILE A 98 -13.15 9.08 17.77
CA ILE A 98 -11.85 8.47 18.14
C ILE A 98 -11.64 7.16 17.37
N GLY A 99 -12.65 6.30 17.30
CA GLY A 99 -12.59 5.05 16.53
C GLY A 99 -12.27 5.29 15.04
N GLY A 100 -12.93 6.26 14.42
CA GLY A 100 -12.63 6.69 13.05
C GLY A 100 -11.21 7.25 12.92
N LEU A 101 -10.75 8.00 13.93
CA LEU A 101 -9.44 8.64 13.90
C LEU A 101 -8.32 7.61 14.01
N LEU A 102 -8.49 6.65 14.92
CA LEU A 102 -7.59 5.51 15.07
C LEU A 102 -7.56 4.67 13.80
N MET A 103 -8.73 4.38 13.21
CA MET A 103 -8.81 3.69 11.92
C MET A 103 -7.99 4.44 10.87
N TRP A 104 -8.21 5.74 10.71
CA TRP A 104 -7.53 6.54 9.69
C TRP A 104 -6.02 6.63 9.91
N VAL A 105 -5.60 7.08 11.09
CA VAL A 105 -4.19 7.38 11.38
C VAL A 105 -3.38 6.09 11.50
N LEU A 106 -3.84 5.10 12.27
CA LEU A 106 -3.04 3.91 12.52
C LEU A 106 -2.87 3.05 11.28
N GLY A 107 -3.95 2.82 10.52
CA GLY A 107 -3.81 2.02 9.31
C GLY A 107 -3.18 2.81 8.15
N GLY A 108 -3.33 4.15 8.12
CA GLY A 108 -2.55 5.00 7.23
C GLY A 108 -1.04 4.87 7.52
N LEU A 109 -0.65 4.99 8.79
CA LEU A 109 0.74 4.85 9.24
C LEU A 109 1.32 3.48 8.88
N MET A 110 0.53 2.40 9.05
CA MET A 110 0.93 1.05 8.63
C MET A 110 1.28 0.98 7.14
N LEU A 111 0.42 1.53 6.26
CA LEU A 111 0.68 1.56 4.82
C LEU A 111 1.92 2.40 4.50
N TRP A 112 2.09 3.55 5.16
CA TRP A 112 3.28 4.40 5.00
C TRP A 112 4.58 3.68 5.39
N ILE A 113 4.58 2.93 6.49
CA ILE A 113 5.74 2.12 6.89
C ILE A 113 6.08 1.08 5.83
N VAL A 114 5.08 0.35 5.33
CA VAL A 114 5.29 -0.68 4.29
C VAL A 114 5.84 -0.06 3.00
N MET A 115 5.24 1.06 2.55
CA MET A 115 5.72 1.79 1.38
C MET A 115 7.15 2.29 1.57
N THR A 116 7.49 2.79 2.76
CA THR A 116 8.85 3.22 3.10
C THR A 116 9.84 2.06 2.99
N VAL A 117 9.50 0.89 3.52
CA VAL A 117 10.33 -0.32 3.40
C VAL A 117 10.50 -0.73 1.93
N ILE A 118 9.43 -0.72 1.14
CA ILE A 118 9.47 -1.06 -0.29
C ILE A 118 10.36 -0.07 -1.06
N TRP A 119 10.23 1.23 -0.77
CA TRP A 119 11.04 2.28 -1.38
C TRP A 119 12.53 2.09 -1.11
N PHE A 120 12.92 1.86 0.15
CA PHE A 120 14.33 1.61 0.49
C PHE A 120 14.86 0.32 -0.14
N ARG A 121 14.04 -0.73 -0.22
CA ARG A 121 14.42 -1.97 -0.91
C ARG A 121 14.64 -1.73 -2.41
N TYR A 122 13.78 -0.93 -3.03
CA TYR A 122 13.90 -0.55 -4.42
C TYR A 122 15.15 0.31 -4.66
N SER A 123 15.39 1.34 -3.85
CA SER A 123 16.53 2.24 -4.03
C SER A 123 17.87 1.52 -3.89
N VAL A 124 17.97 0.53 -2.99
CA VAL A 124 19.18 -0.29 -2.84
C VAL A 124 19.36 -1.26 -4.02
N TRP A 125 18.27 -1.77 -4.59
CA TRP A 125 18.34 -2.65 -5.74
C TRP A 125 18.77 -1.89 -7.00
N ASP A 126 18.19 -0.71 -7.23
CA ASP A 126 18.47 0.17 -8.38
C ASP A 126 19.97 0.53 -8.45
N GLN A 127 20.55 0.95 -7.32
CA GLN A 127 21.99 1.27 -7.23
C GLN A 127 22.91 0.09 -7.56
N ARG A 128 22.48 -1.15 -7.28
CA ARG A 128 23.28 -2.35 -7.60
C ARG A 128 23.21 -2.66 -9.08
N THR A 129 22.02 -2.54 -9.68
CA THR A 129 21.86 -2.77 -11.12
C THR A 129 22.66 -1.76 -11.93
N ASP A 130 22.65 -0.48 -11.53
CA ASP A 130 23.47 0.55 -12.16
C ASP A 130 24.97 0.29 -12.02
N ALA A 131 25.42 -0.21 -10.86
CA ALA A 131 26.81 -0.57 -10.64
C ALA A 131 27.27 -1.80 -11.44
N GLU A 132 26.39 -2.78 -11.67
CA GLU A 132 26.69 -4.00 -12.44
C GLU A 132 26.60 -3.78 -13.96
N THR A 133 25.74 -2.87 -14.42
CA THR A 133 25.52 -2.60 -15.85
C THR A 133 26.22 -1.33 -16.35
N GLY A 134 26.75 -0.51 -15.44
CA GLY A 134 27.53 0.68 -15.76
C GLY A 134 28.86 0.33 -16.42
N VAL A 135 28.88 0.31 -17.75
CA VAL A 135 30.13 0.45 -18.51
C VAL A 135 30.67 1.85 -18.20
N PRO A 136 31.89 1.99 -17.65
CA PRO A 136 32.45 3.31 -17.33
C PRO A 136 32.39 4.22 -18.56
N GLU A 137 32.08 5.49 -18.40
CA GLU A 137 32.06 6.45 -19.53
C GLU A 137 33.41 6.49 -20.25
N GLU A 138 34.47 6.28 -19.48
CA GLU A 138 35.86 6.06 -19.91
C GLU A 138 36.00 4.90 -20.91
N ALA A 139 35.22 3.83 -20.72
CA ALA A 139 35.20 2.61 -21.54
C ALA A 139 34.48 2.81 -22.90
N TYR A 140 33.70 3.88 -23.06
CA TYR A 140 33.19 4.30 -24.37
C TYR A 140 34.22 5.15 -25.12
N GLY A 141 34.90 6.07 -24.43
CA GLY A 141 35.88 6.96 -25.05
C GLY A 141 37.13 6.25 -25.59
N ASN A 142 37.62 5.23 -24.90
CA ASN A 142 38.72 4.38 -25.38
C ASN A 142 38.27 3.41 -26.49
N ALA A 143 37.06 2.86 -26.45
CA ALA A 143 36.51 2.06 -27.55
C ALA A 143 36.36 2.88 -28.86
N GLU A 144 35.87 4.11 -28.75
CA GLU A 144 35.77 5.04 -29.89
C GLU A 144 37.16 5.42 -30.43
N PHE A 145 38.13 5.63 -29.54
CA PHE A 145 39.52 5.89 -29.93
C PHE A 145 40.17 4.71 -30.66
N GLU A 146 39.95 3.48 -30.17
CA GLU A 146 40.45 2.26 -30.81
C GLU A 146 39.82 2.03 -32.18
N MET A 147 38.50 2.23 -32.32
CA MET A 147 37.81 2.11 -33.62
C MET A 147 38.35 3.13 -34.63
N ARG A 148 38.54 4.39 -34.22
CA ARG A 148 39.11 5.44 -35.08
C ARG A 148 40.54 5.11 -35.52
N ASN A 149 41.35 4.49 -34.64
CA ASN A 149 42.70 4.06 -34.98
C ASN A 149 42.70 2.86 -35.94
N ALA A 150 41.76 1.93 -35.81
CA ALA A 150 41.64 0.79 -36.72
C ALA A 150 41.23 1.22 -38.14
N GLU A 151 40.32 2.19 -38.26
CA GLU A 151 39.91 2.77 -39.55
C GLU A 151 41.07 3.46 -40.26
N SER A 152 41.84 4.29 -39.55
CA SER A 152 43.00 4.98 -40.13
C SER A 152 44.13 4.03 -40.57
N GLN A 153 44.28 2.87 -39.91
CA GLN A 153 45.23 1.84 -40.35
C GLN A 153 44.74 1.03 -41.56
N GLY A 154 43.43 0.93 -41.75
CA GLY A 154 42.81 0.30 -42.92
C GLY A 154 42.93 1.13 -44.18
N GLU A 155 42.81 2.46 -44.06
CA GLU A 155 42.92 3.39 -45.20
C GLU A 155 44.35 3.52 -45.74
N GLY A 156 45.38 3.34 -44.89
CA GLY A 156 46.79 3.40 -45.30
C GLY A 156 47.33 2.18 -46.05
N ARG A 157 46.51 1.13 -46.27
CA ARG A 157 46.94 -0.13 -46.92
C ARG A 157 46.37 -0.32 -48.33
N ASN A 158 45.64 0.66 -48.87
CA ASN A 158 45.12 0.65 -50.24
C ASN A 158 45.90 1.59 -51.17
#